data_AF-A0ABD0JK04-F1
#
_entry.id   AF-A0ABD0JK04-F1
#
_cell.length_a   1.000
_cell.length_b   1.000
_cell.length_c   1.000
_cell.angle_alpha   90.00
_cell.angle_beta   90.00
_cell.angle_gamma   90.00
#
_symmetry.space_group_name_H-M   'P 1'
#
loop_
_entity.id
_entity.type
_entity.pdbx_description
1 polymer ?
#
loop_
_entity_poly.entity_id
_entity_poly.type
_entity_poly.pdbx_seq_one_letter_code
_entity_poly.pdbx_strand_id
1 'polypeptide(L)'
;MGHAMSLNSGHIEFLQDTLAWLETVKTKSSRALPCLCGWKMAIRGLLALWEDLHNNHGFKFLLTSRLNQDCVENLFSRIRGHAGGVYNPTPAAFRAILRQVMVDQIFDHSDKSNCQEDSAHFLLNMSAIRSVAEALPGDSPADRSPEDEAYLNELLMLSTPPPLAKDPLLVKAECNVLVYIAGYVAKKLQLKVCSACVPMLAGAVSATENEIFLVNKQYGRLDIEGRGLTVPSPELLQAVQRLEESFVATIDSTLRGDSVKACLVKTLHPTFEMVCPEGKCAIKQFIIDKFINIRLHSTLKDINESFTQKGLKRNKKVMKFCCE
;
A
#
# COMPACT_ATOMS: atom_id res chain seq x y z
N MET A 1 0.25 17.41 20.46
CA MET A 1 -0.85 18.40 20.41
C MET A 1 -0.25 19.69 19.90
N GLY A 2 -0.57 20.11 18.68
CA GLY A 2 -0.18 21.43 18.20
C GLY A 2 -1.07 22.49 18.83
N HIS A 3 -0.49 23.55 19.38
CA HIS A 3 -1.25 24.64 19.99
C HIS A 3 -1.99 25.40 18.88
N ALA A 4 -3.32 25.31 18.89
CA ALA A 4 -4.16 26.05 17.95
C ALA A 4 -4.39 27.47 18.48
N MET A 5 -4.30 28.46 17.60
CA MET A 5 -4.64 29.84 17.92
C MET A 5 -6.16 29.94 18.11
N SER A 6 -6.59 30.49 19.24
CA SER A 6 -7.99 30.74 19.58
C SER A 6 -8.08 31.97 20.48
N LEU A 7 -9.29 32.46 20.77
CA LEU A 7 -9.48 33.62 21.65
C LEU A 7 -8.81 33.46 23.02
N ASN A 8 -8.84 32.24 23.57
CA ASN A 8 -8.37 31.99 24.94
C ASN A 8 -6.92 31.49 24.99
N SER A 9 -6.21 31.42 23.87
CA SER A 9 -4.89 30.79 23.81
C SER A 9 -3.73 31.73 24.14
N GLY A 10 -3.97 33.03 24.37
CA GLY A 10 -2.93 34.04 24.63
C GLY A 10 -2.02 34.36 23.44
N HIS A 11 -2.27 33.74 22.27
CA HIS A 11 -1.42 33.90 21.10
C HIS A 11 -1.50 35.32 20.52
N ILE A 12 -2.66 35.96 20.61
CA ILE A 12 -2.88 37.32 20.08
C ILE A 12 -1.99 38.33 20.83
N GLU A 13 -2.03 38.29 22.17
CA GLU A 13 -1.23 39.15 23.04
C GLU A 13 0.26 38.94 22.77
N PHE A 14 0.72 37.68 22.76
CA PHE A 14 2.12 37.35 22.46
C PHE A 14 2.57 37.87 21.09
N LEU A 15 1.74 37.74 20.05
CA LEU A 15 2.06 38.20 18.70
C LEU A 15 2.11 39.74 18.62
N GLN A 16 1.22 40.44 19.33
CA GLN A 16 1.23 41.92 19.41
C GLN A 16 2.47 42.43 20.15
N ASP A 17 2.81 41.80 21.29
CA ASP A 17 4.03 42.12 22.05
C ASP A 17 5.30 41.85 21.22
N THR A 18 5.31 40.73 20.48
CA THR A 18 6.40 40.40 19.55
C THR A 18 6.52 41.44 18.45
N LEU A 19 5.40 41.92 17.90
CA LEU A 19 5.39 42.95 16.87
C LEU A 19 5.97 44.27 17.39
N ALA A 20 5.55 44.70 18.58
CA ALA A 20 6.08 45.89 19.24
C ALA A 20 7.59 45.76 19.52
N TRP A 21 8.03 44.60 20.02
CA TRP A 21 9.44 44.31 20.20
C TRP A 21 10.22 44.39 18.88
N LEU A 22 9.72 43.79 17.79
CA LEU A 22 10.36 43.82 16.47
C LEU A 22 10.52 45.25 15.90
N GLU A 23 9.72 46.22 16.34
CA GLU A 23 9.87 47.63 15.98
C GLU A 23 11.05 48.32 16.68
N THR A 24 11.46 47.81 17.85
CA THR A 24 12.60 48.31 18.62
C THR A 24 13.96 47.76 18.16
N VAL A 25 13.96 46.67 17.37
CA VAL A 25 15.18 45.97 16.95
C VAL A 25 16.00 46.85 16.01
N LYS A 26 17.20 47.23 16.46
CA LYS A 26 18.17 47.99 15.66
C LYS A 26 19.15 47.05 14.97
N THR A 27 19.41 47.30 13.69
CA THR A 27 20.33 46.53 12.86
C THR A 27 21.62 47.30 12.64
N LYS A 28 22.77 46.61 12.59
CA LYS A 28 24.07 47.26 12.34
C LYS A 28 24.18 47.89 10.94
N SER A 29 23.40 47.37 9.99
CA SER A 29 23.28 47.93 8.64
C SER A 29 22.04 48.82 8.55
N SER A 30 22.14 49.89 7.75
CA SER A 30 21.01 50.73 7.36
C SER A 30 20.06 50.05 6.38
N ARG A 31 20.45 48.92 5.77
CA ARG A 31 19.56 48.12 4.93
C ARG A 31 18.59 47.33 5.81
N ALA A 32 17.30 47.45 5.53
CA ALA A 32 16.29 46.63 6.17
C ALA A 32 16.61 45.14 5.95
N LEU A 33 16.70 44.36 7.03
CA LEU A 33 16.85 42.92 6.92
C LEU A 33 15.53 42.32 6.40
N PRO A 34 15.52 41.62 5.26
CA PRO A 34 14.30 41.06 4.68
C PRO A 34 13.57 40.11 5.64
N CYS A 35 14.29 39.37 6.49
CA CYS A 35 13.67 38.49 7.48
C CYS A 35 12.88 39.25 8.56
N LEU A 36 13.36 40.42 9.02
CA LEU A 36 12.64 41.24 9.99
C LEU A 36 11.37 41.82 9.38
N CYS A 37 11.44 42.27 8.14
CA CYS A 37 10.27 42.68 7.37
C CYS A 37 9.28 41.51 7.22
N GLY A 38 9.79 40.32 6.86
CA GLY A 38 9.00 39.10 6.74
C GLY A 38 8.30 38.69 8.03
N TRP A 39 8.97 38.76 9.18
CA TRP A 39 8.36 38.48 10.48
C TRP A 39 7.24 39.47 10.81
N LYS A 40 7.46 40.77 10.62
CA LYS A 40 6.41 41.78 10.82
C LYS A 40 5.21 41.54 9.90
N MET A 41 5.46 41.20 8.64
CA MET A 41 4.40 40.86 7.68
C MET A 41 3.64 39.59 8.07
N ALA A 42 4.34 38.54 8.47
CA ALA A 42 3.73 37.27 8.86
C ALA A 42 2.85 37.44 10.11
N ILE A 43 3.31 38.17 11.12
CA ILE A 43 2.53 38.44 12.34
C ILE A 43 1.27 39.25 12.00
N ARG A 44 1.42 40.36 11.26
CA ARG A 44 0.28 41.20 10.86
C ARG A 44 -0.72 40.42 10.00
N GLY A 45 -0.23 39.63 9.06
CA GLY A 45 -1.04 38.78 8.21
C GLY A 45 -1.79 37.70 8.99
N LEU A 46 -1.13 37.05 9.96
CA LEU A 46 -1.76 36.04 10.80
C LEU A 46 -2.86 36.65 11.70
N LEU A 47 -2.61 37.80 12.30
CA LEU A 47 -3.60 38.51 13.12
C LEU A 47 -4.82 38.93 12.28
N ALA A 48 -4.59 39.53 11.11
CA ALA A 48 -5.67 39.93 10.21
C ALA A 48 -6.46 38.73 9.68
N LEU A 49 -5.79 37.63 9.33
CA LEU A 49 -6.44 36.39 8.90
C LEU A 49 -7.30 35.79 10.01
N TRP A 50 -6.80 35.77 11.25
CA TRP A 50 -7.56 35.26 12.39
C TRP A 50 -8.79 36.11 12.68
N GLU A 51 -8.65 37.43 12.66
CA GLU A 51 -9.76 38.37 12.86
C GLU A 51 -10.87 38.13 11.85
N ASP A 52 -10.53 38.00 10.56
CA ASP A 52 -11.50 37.73 9.50
C ASP A 52 -12.16 36.34 9.65
N LEU A 53 -11.36 35.28 9.81
CA LEU A 53 -11.88 33.92 9.95
C LEU A 53 -12.79 33.75 11.18
N HIS A 54 -12.44 34.41 12.28
CA HIS A 54 -13.21 34.33 13.51
C HIS A 54 -14.50 35.15 13.43
N ASN A 55 -14.40 36.43 13.06
CA ASN A 55 -15.51 37.37 13.09
C ASN A 55 -16.49 37.18 11.93
N ASN A 56 -15.99 36.84 10.74
CA ASN A 56 -16.79 36.76 9.51
C ASN A 56 -17.15 35.33 9.09
N HIS A 57 -16.36 34.33 9.50
CA HIS A 57 -16.54 32.94 9.07
C HIS A 57 -16.79 31.93 10.21
N GLY A 58 -16.83 32.38 11.47
CA GLY A 58 -17.22 31.53 12.61
C GLY A 58 -16.20 30.45 12.99
N PHE A 59 -14.92 30.62 12.62
CA PHE A 59 -13.87 29.66 12.98
C PHE A 59 -13.58 29.69 14.49
N LYS A 60 -13.56 28.51 15.12
CA LYS A 60 -13.28 28.35 16.56
C LYS A 60 -11.79 28.41 16.91
N PHE A 61 -10.95 27.98 15.98
CA PHE A 61 -9.50 27.96 16.14
C PHE A 61 -8.80 27.95 14.78
N LEU A 62 -7.53 28.34 14.77
CA LEU A 62 -6.67 28.34 13.59
C LEU A 62 -5.40 27.52 13.86
N LEU A 63 -5.12 26.56 12.97
CA LEU A 63 -3.92 25.74 13.02
C LEU A 63 -2.78 26.45 12.28
N THR A 64 -1.97 27.21 13.02
CA THR A 64 -0.83 27.96 12.46
C THR A 64 0.19 27.06 11.76
N SER A 65 0.30 25.79 12.18
CA SER A 65 1.14 24.78 11.51
C SER A 65 0.71 24.45 10.07
N ARG A 66 -0.48 24.86 9.64
CA ARG A 66 -0.95 24.69 8.25
C ARG A 66 -0.69 25.92 7.37
N LEU A 67 -0.16 27.00 7.94
CA LEU A 67 0.13 28.26 7.24
C LEU A 67 1.61 28.40 6.86
N ASN A 68 2.33 27.28 6.82
CA ASN A 68 3.73 27.22 6.43
C ASN A 68 3.91 26.36 5.17
N GLN A 69 5.13 26.35 4.63
CA GLN A 69 5.47 25.61 3.42
C GLN A 69 5.91 24.16 3.69
N ASP A 70 5.85 23.68 4.93
CA ASP A 70 6.37 22.35 5.31
C ASP A 70 5.70 21.24 4.50
N CYS A 71 4.41 21.36 4.19
CA CYS A 71 3.70 20.38 3.37
C CYS A 71 4.32 20.25 1.95
N VAL A 72 4.74 21.36 1.36
CA VAL A 72 5.40 21.42 0.05
C VAL A 72 6.84 20.90 0.16
N GLU A 73 7.56 21.27 1.21
CA GLU A 73 8.91 20.76 1.47
C GLU A 73 8.92 19.23 1.68
N ASN A 74 7.92 18.72 2.42
CA ASN A 74 7.72 17.29 2.62
C ASN A 74 7.40 16.58 1.30
N LEU A 75 6.59 17.17 0.43
CA LEU A 75 6.35 16.66 -0.92
C LEU A 75 7.67 16.57 -1.70
N PHE A 76 8.49 17.62 -1.68
CA PHE A 76 9.80 17.59 -2.34
C PHE A 76 10.74 16.52 -1.76
N SER A 77 10.71 16.30 -0.45
CA SER A 77 11.48 15.23 0.19
C SER A 77 11.01 13.85 -0.26
N ARG A 78 9.70 13.62 -0.42
CA ARG A 78 9.17 12.38 -1.01
C ARG A 78 9.61 12.19 -2.46
N ILE A 79 9.62 13.26 -3.25
CA ILE A 79 10.09 13.22 -4.64
C ILE A 79 11.58 12.89 -4.71
N ARG A 80 12.42 13.54 -3.89
CA ARG A 80 13.87 13.28 -3.81
C ARG A 80 14.20 11.88 -3.27
N GLY A 81 13.37 11.35 -2.37
CA GLY A 81 13.49 9.99 -1.83
C GLY A 81 12.97 8.88 -2.76
N HIS A 82 12.37 9.24 -3.90
CA HIS A 82 11.83 8.26 -4.83
C HIS A 82 12.96 7.46 -5.51
N ALA A 83 12.74 6.16 -5.71
CA ALA A 83 13.67 5.23 -6.37
C ALA A 83 15.10 5.17 -5.78
N GLY A 84 15.24 5.29 -4.46
CA GLY A 84 16.52 5.03 -3.77
C GLY A 84 17.48 6.22 -3.66
N GLY A 85 17.00 7.45 -3.85
CA GLY A 85 17.77 8.67 -3.53
C GLY A 85 18.20 9.51 -4.72
N VAL A 86 17.33 9.73 -5.70
CA VAL A 86 17.56 10.75 -6.74
C VAL A 86 17.33 12.13 -6.14
N TYR A 87 18.32 12.63 -5.38
CA TYR A 87 18.21 13.88 -4.62
C TYR A 87 18.05 15.13 -5.49
N ASN A 88 18.45 15.06 -6.76
CA ASN A 88 18.33 16.17 -7.71
C ASN A 88 17.75 15.65 -9.05
N PRO A 89 16.43 15.41 -9.13
CA PRO A 89 15.81 14.90 -10.34
C PRO A 89 15.85 15.96 -11.45
N THR A 90 16.01 15.52 -12.70
CA THR A 90 15.80 16.40 -13.86
C THR A 90 14.33 16.84 -13.91
N PRO A 91 13.97 17.96 -14.57
CA PRO A 91 12.58 18.39 -14.68
C PRO A 91 11.64 17.31 -15.25
N ALA A 92 12.10 16.51 -16.20
CA ALA A 92 11.36 15.38 -16.75
C ALA A 92 11.13 14.27 -15.70
N ALA A 93 12.16 13.91 -14.94
CA ALA A 93 12.06 12.94 -13.86
C ALA A 93 11.15 13.46 -12.73
N PHE A 94 11.28 14.73 -12.35
CA PHE A 94 10.41 15.39 -11.38
C PHE A 94 8.95 15.29 -11.81
N ARG A 95 8.62 15.62 -13.07
CA ARG A 95 7.27 15.51 -13.61
C ARG A 95 6.73 14.08 -13.56
N ALA A 96 7.56 13.09 -13.89
CA ALA A 96 7.18 11.68 -13.85
C ALA A 96 6.92 11.21 -12.40
N ILE A 97 7.82 11.54 -11.47
CA ILE A 97 7.70 11.18 -10.06
C ILE A 97 6.51 11.89 -9.42
N LEU A 98 6.30 13.18 -9.70
CA LEU A 98 5.15 13.93 -9.19
C LEU A 98 3.83 13.30 -9.64
N ARG A 99 3.72 12.93 -10.93
CA ARG A 99 2.54 12.20 -11.44
C ARG A 99 2.34 10.89 -10.69
N GLN A 100 3.41 10.13 -10.47
CA GLN A 100 3.35 8.88 -9.74
C GLN A 100 2.88 9.08 -8.29
N VAL A 101 3.46 10.06 -7.57
CA VAL A 101 3.07 10.40 -6.19
C VAL A 101 1.60 10.83 -6.11
N MET A 102 1.12 11.66 -7.05
CA MET A 102 -0.29 12.07 -7.10
C MET A 102 -1.23 10.87 -7.33
N VAL A 103 -0.86 9.98 -8.25
CA VAL A 103 -1.63 8.78 -8.56
C VAL A 103 -1.66 7.81 -7.37
N ASP A 104 -0.53 7.62 -6.69
CA ASP A 104 -0.43 6.80 -5.48
C ASP A 104 -1.27 7.36 -4.32
N GLN A 105 -1.50 8.69 -4.30
CA GLN A 105 -2.41 9.33 -3.34
C GLN A 105 -3.89 9.23 -3.73
N ILE A 106 -4.21 8.99 -5.01
CA ILE A 106 -5.59 8.84 -5.51
C ILE A 106 -6.08 7.39 -5.39
N PHE A 107 -5.17 6.42 -5.49
CA PHE A 107 -5.53 5.02 -5.29
C PHE A 107 -5.70 4.71 -3.80
N ASP A 108 -6.92 4.97 -3.33
CA ASP A 108 -7.30 4.67 -1.95
C ASP A 108 -7.22 3.17 -1.67
N HIS A 109 -6.84 2.87 -0.44
CA HIS A 109 -6.61 1.51 0.02
C HIS A 109 -7.97 0.94 0.44
N SER A 110 -8.28 -0.30 0.08
CA SER A 110 -9.57 -0.92 0.47
C SER A 110 -9.76 -0.86 1.99
N ASP A 111 -11.00 -0.73 2.48
CA ASP A 111 -11.43 -0.69 3.91
C ASP A 111 -10.92 -1.83 4.81
N LYS A 112 -10.14 -2.77 4.27
CA LYS A 112 -9.50 -3.91 4.96
C LYS A 112 -7.96 -3.84 4.96
N SER A 113 -7.39 -2.72 4.55
CA SER A 113 -5.95 -2.48 4.52
C SER A 113 -5.44 -2.05 5.90
N ASN A 114 -4.26 -2.54 6.28
CA ASN A 114 -3.60 -2.24 7.56
C ASN A 114 -2.88 -0.87 7.57
N CYS A 115 -3.35 0.12 6.80
CA CYS A 115 -2.75 1.47 6.78
C CYS A 115 -3.52 2.44 7.67
N GLN A 116 -2.82 3.35 8.35
CA GLN A 116 -3.39 4.33 9.27
C GLN A 116 -4.15 5.42 8.48
N GLU A 117 -5.37 5.77 8.92
CA GLU A 117 -6.19 6.84 8.32
C GLU A 117 -5.48 8.20 8.36
N ASP A 118 -5.31 8.83 7.20
CA ASP A 118 -4.93 10.23 7.09
C ASP A 118 -6.16 11.07 6.74
N SER A 119 -6.49 12.04 7.60
CA SER A 119 -7.61 12.99 7.51
C SER A 119 -7.59 13.94 6.30
N ALA A 120 -6.78 13.66 5.28
CA ALA A 120 -6.64 14.45 4.06
C ALA A 120 -7.74 14.18 3.00
N HIS A 121 -8.71 13.30 3.29
CA HIS A 121 -9.79 12.87 2.36
C HIS A 121 -10.58 14.03 1.74
N PHE A 122 -10.70 15.18 2.42
CA PHE A 122 -11.39 16.36 1.88
C PHE A 122 -10.68 17.01 0.67
N LEU A 123 -9.37 16.79 0.52
CA LEU A 123 -8.59 17.30 -0.63
C LEU A 123 -8.83 16.48 -1.90
N LEU A 124 -9.51 15.33 -1.80
CA LEU A 124 -9.75 14.37 -2.90
C LEU A 124 -11.12 14.53 -3.56
N ASN A 125 -11.86 15.61 -3.30
CA ASN A 125 -13.16 15.84 -3.93
C ASN A 125 -12.99 16.18 -5.43
N MET A 126 -13.05 15.15 -6.27
CA MET A 126 -12.82 15.18 -7.73
C MET A 126 -13.81 16.07 -8.52
N SER A 127 -14.87 16.59 -7.89
CA SER A 127 -15.76 17.56 -8.56
C SER A 127 -15.03 18.88 -8.89
N ALA A 128 -13.94 19.21 -8.19
CA ALA A 128 -13.17 20.44 -8.42
C ALA A 128 -12.17 20.36 -9.58
N ILE A 129 -11.78 19.15 -10.01
CA ILE A 129 -10.74 18.94 -11.04
C ILE A 129 -11.34 18.88 -12.46
N ARG A 130 -12.60 18.42 -12.57
CA ARG A 130 -13.26 18.18 -13.87
C ARG A 130 -13.42 19.44 -14.71
N SER A 131 -13.54 20.62 -14.08
CA SER A 131 -13.70 21.91 -14.76
C SER A 131 -12.45 22.41 -15.49
N VAL A 132 -11.26 21.83 -15.25
CA VAL A 132 -10.00 22.28 -15.87
C VAL A 132 -9.65 21.47 -17.13
N ALA A 133 -10.14 20.23 -17.24
CA ALA A 133 -9.80 19.32 -18.34
C ALA A 133 -10.42 19.71 -19.69
N GLU A 134 -11.47 20.53 -19.69
CA GLU A 134 -12.17 20.95 -20.92
C GLU A 134 -11.49 22.15 -21.63
N ALA A 135 -10.39 22.69 -21.07
CA ALA A 135 -9.82 23.97 -21.51
C ALA A 135 -8.49 23.91 -22.31
N LEU A 136 -7.95 22.73 -22.66
CA LEU A 136 -6.66 22.66 -23.38
C LEU A 136 -6.74 21.91 -24.71
N PRO A 137 -6.66 22.61 -25.86
CA PRO A 137 -6.48 21.99 -27.17
C PRO A 137 -4.98 21.87 -27.50
N GLY A 138 -4.53 20.64 -27.82
CA GLY A 138 -3.26 20.40 -28.51
C GLY A 138 -2.27 19.52 -27.77
N ASP A 139 -2.34 18.21 -28.00
CA ASP A 139 -1.16 17.33 -27.92
C ASP A 139 -1.36 16.24 -28.99
N SER A 140 -0.66 16.37 -30.12
CA SER A 140 -0.68 15.39 -31.21
C SER A 140 0.57 14.49 -31.13
N PRO A 141 0.53 13.21 -31.56
CA PRO A 141 1.50 12.19 -31.17
C PRO A 141 2.88 12.22 -31.88
N ALA A 142 3.24 13.31 -32.56
CA ALA A 142 4.26 13.30 -33.62
C ALA A 142 5.71 13.61 -33.19
N ASP A 143 5.99 13.77 -31.89
CA ASP A 143 7.26 14.36 -31.43
C ASP A 143 8.12 13.40 -30.58
N ARG A 144 8.51 12.23 -31.13
CA ARG A 144 9.46 11.31 -30.47
C ARG A 144 10.73 11.18 -31.32
N SER A 145 11.89 11.35 -30.69
CA SER A 145 13.17 11.26 -31.39
C SER A 145 13.63 9.80 -31.60
N PRO A 146 14.49 9.52 -32.60
CA PRO A 146 15.02 8.19 -32.88
C PRO A 146 15.85 7.60 -31.72
N GLU A 147 16.47 8.45 -30.89
CA GLU A 147 17.24 8.01 -29.73
C GLU A 147 16.34 7.42 -28.63
N ASP A 148 15.12 7.96 -28.48
CA ASP A 148 14.12 7.46 -27.51
C ASP A 148 13.56 6.09 -27.91
N GLU A 149 13.45 5.80 -29.21
CA GLU A 149 13.03 4.48 -29.72
C GLU A 149 14.11 3.41 -29.58
N ALA A 150 15.39 3.76 -29.77
CA ALA A 150 16.51 2.85 -29.59
C ALA A 150 16.67 2.40 -28.12
N TYR A 151 16.56 3.35 -27.18
CA TYR A 151 16.60 3.06 -25.74
C TYR A 151 15.42 2.20 -25.28
N LEU A 152 14.22 2.43 -25.84
CA LEU A 152 13.05 1.59 -25.57
C LEU A 152 13.18 0.16 -26.11
N ASN A 153 13.80 -0.02 -27.28
CA ASN A 153 14.02 -1.34 -27.88
C ASN A 153 15.08 -2.15 -27.12
N GLU A 154 16.15 -1.52 -26.65
CA GLU A 154 17.17 -2.16 -25.82
C GLU A 154 16.59 -2.62 -24.47
N LEU A 155 15.72 -1.81 -23.85
CA LEU A 155 14.96 -2.19 -22.65
C LEU A 155 13.99 -3.36 -22.91
N LEU A 156 13.42 -3.46 -24.11
CA LEU A 156 12.48 -4.51 -24.51
C LEU A 156 13.16 -5.86 -24.77
N MET A 157 14.40 -5.85 -25.27
CA MET A 157 15.17 -7.08 -25.51
C MET A 157 15.70 -7.72 -24.22
N LEU A 158 15.89 -6.91 -23.17
CA LEU A 158 16.14 -7.39 -21.80
C LEU A 158 14.87 -7.93 -21.10
N SER A 159 13.69 -7.75 -21.73
CA SER A 159 12.37 -8.10 -21.17
C SER A 159 11.76 -9.38 -21.72
N THR A 160 12.43 -10.08 -22.64
CA THR A 160 11.99 -11.41 -23.09
C THR A 160 12.46 -12.45 -22.09
N PRO A 161 11.54 -13.12 -21.36
CA PRO A 161 11.94 -14.12 -20.38
C PRO A 161 12.61 -15.31 -21.09
N PRO A 162 13.70 -15.86 -20.53
CA PRO A 162 14.26 -17.11 -21.01
C PRO A 162 13.22 -18.24 -20.89
N PRO A 163 13.33 -19.31 -21.70
CA PRO A 163 12.36 -20.40 -21.68
C PRO A 163 12.26 -21.01 -20.28
N LEU A 164 11.02 -21.37 -19.88
CA LEU A 164 10.63 -21.90 -18.57
C LEU A 164 11.60 -22.96 -18.02
N ALA A 165 12.62 -22.52 -17.29
CA ALA A 165 13.22 -23.27 -16.21
C ALA A 165 12.72 -22.63 -14.91
N LYS A 166 12.28 -23.44 -13.95
CA LYS A 166 11.78 -22.96 -12.65
C LYS A 166 12.88 -22.18 -11.94
N ASP A 167 12.82 -20.85 -12.03
CA ASP A 167 13.73 -19.94 -11.33
C ASP A 167 13.72 -20.27 -9.82
N PRO A 168 14.88 -20.56 -9.20
CA PRO A 168 14.98 -20.82 -7.76
C PRO A 168 14.32 -19.74 -6.88
N LEU A 169 14.34 -18.48 -7.31
CA LEU A 169 13.70 -17.36 -6.60
C LEU A 169 12.17 -17.44 -6.69
N LEU A 170 11.64 -17.86 -7.84
CA LEU A 170 10.19 -18.04 -8.04
C LEU A 170 9.66 -19.18 -7.17
N VAL A 171 10.40 -20.30 -7.09
CA VAL A 171 10.07 -21.43 -6.19
C VAL A 171 10.05 -20.97 -4.73
N LYS A 172 11.01 -20.12 -4.32
CA LYS A 172 11.06 -19.58 -2.95
C LYS A 172 9.89 -18.63 -2.66
N ALA A 173 9.50 -17.82 -3.63
CA ALA A 173 8.33 -16.96 -3.51
C ALA A 173 7.02 -17.77 -3.39
N GLU A 174 6.86 -18.82 -4.19
CA GLU A 174 5.72 -19.74 -4.12
C GLU A 174 5.62 -20.41 -2.73
N CYS A 175 6.74 -20.89 -2.19
CA CYS A 175 6.79 -21.44 -0.83
C CYS A 175 6.33 -20.43 0.24
N ASN A 176 6.79 -19.18 0.15
CA ASN A 176 6.40 -18.11 1.09
C ASN A 176 4.89 -17.77 0.98
N VAL A 177 4.32 -17.81 -0.23
CA VAL A 177 2.87 -17.61 -0.45
C VAL A 177 2.08 -18.73 0.20
N LEU A 178 2.52 -19.99 0.07
CA LEU A 178 1.85 -21.14 0.69
C LEU A 178 1.86 -21.07 2.23
N VAL A 179 2.95 -20.61 2.83
CA VAL A 179 3.02 -20.34 4.28
C VAL A 179 1.97 -19.30 4.69
N TYR A 180 1.82 -18.22 3.92
CA TYR A 180 0.80 -17.20 4.20
C TYR A 180 -0.63 -17.73 4.06
N ILE A 181 -0.90 -18.53 3.01
CA ILE A 181 -2.20 -19.17 2.80
C ILE A 181 -2.51 -20.13 3.96
N ALA A 182 -1.55 -20.97 4.36
CA ALA A 182 -1.70 -21.89 5.47
C ALA A 182 -1.98 -21.15 6.79
N GLY A 183 -1.28 -20.05 7.06
CA GLY A 183 -1.55 -19.18 8.21
C GLY A 183 -2.96 -18.59 8.21
N TYR A 184 -3.46 -18.16 7.04
CA TYR A 184 -4.84 -17.69 6.90
C TYR A 184 -5.88 -18.81 7.11
N VAL A 185 -5.60 -20.02 6.61
CA VAL A 185 -6.45 -21.21 6.86
C VAL A 185 -6.50 -21.50 8.36
N ALA A 186 -5.35 -21.55 9.04
CA ALA A 186 -5.26 -21.74 10.49
C ALA A 186 -6.12 -20.73 11.24
N LYS A 187 -5.91 -19.42 10.99
CA LYS A 187 -6.66 -18.33 11.64
C LYS A 187 -8.18 -18.47 11.50
N LYS A 188 -8.66 -18.93 10.33
CA LYS A 188 -10.10 -19.08 10.07
C LYS A 188 -10.69 -20.35 10.65
N LEU A 189 -9.90 -21.40 10.85
CA LEU A 189 -10.36 -22.69 11.35
C LEU A 189 -10.22 -22.85 12.85
N GLN A 190 -9.37 -22.07 13.52
CA GLN A 190 -9.17 -22.11 14.98
C GLN A 190 -10.48 -22.00 15.79
N LEU A 191 -11.48 -21.26 15.30
CA LEU A 191 -12.78 -21.11 15.95
C LEU A 191 -13.79 -22.22 15.57
N LYS A 192 -13.44 -23.10 14.64
CA LYS A 192 -14.32 -24.16 14.09
C LYS A 192 -13.90 -25.57 14.47
N VAL A 193 -12.67 -25.75 14.96
CA VAL A 193 -12.13 -27.05 15.38
C VAL A 193 -12.14 -27.17 16.90
N CYS A 194 -12.06 -28.40 17.41
CA CYS A 194 -11.93 -28.62 18.85
C CYS A 194 -10.57 -28.14 19.37
N SER A 195 -10.47 -27.90 20.68
CA SER A 195 -9.23 -27.45 21.33
C SER A 195 -8.04 -28.37 21.05
N ALA A 196 -8.26 -29.69 20.99
CA ALA A 196 -7.22 -30.68 20.64
C ALA A 196 -6.68 -30.54 19.19
N CYS A 197 -7.43 -29.92 18.28
CA CYS A 197 -7.04 -29.71 16.89
C CYS A 197 -6.39 -28.35 16.63
N VAL A 198 -6.50 -27.39 17.54
CA VAL A 198 -5.88 -26.07 17.39
C VAL A 198 -4.35 -26.16 17.25
N PRO A 199 -3.62 -26.97 18.04
CA PRO A 199 -2.18 -27.15 17.88
C PRO A 199 -1.77 -27.79 16.54
N MET A 200 -2.67 -28.54 15.90
CA MET A 200 -2.44 -29.14 14.57
C MET A 200 -2.58 -28.12 13.43
N LEU A 201 -3.06 -26.91 13.72
CA LEU A 201 -3.25 -25.84 12.73
C LEU A 201 -2.24 -24.72 12.88
N ALA A 202 -1.86 -24.37 14.12
CA ALA A 202 -0.98 -23.25 14.38
C ALA A 202 0.25 -23.68 15.20
N GLY A 203 1.42 -23.19 14.77
CA GLY A 203 2.70 -23.43 15.41
C GLY A 203 3.28 -22.19 16.08
N ALA A 204 4.49 -22.33 16.61
CA ALA A 204 5.30 -21.20 17.06
C ALA A 204 6.09 -20.60 15.89
N VAL A 205 6.36 -19.29 15.97
CA VAL A 205 7.18 -18.57 14.98
C VAL A 205 8.58 -19.19 14.92
N SER A 206 9.04 -19.63 13.74
CA SER A 206 10.36 -20.25 13.59
C SER A 206 11.32 -19.51 12.64
N ALA A 207 11.14 -18.23 12.29
CA ALA A 207 12.10 -17.42 11.52
C ALA A 207 12.94 -18.14 10.42
N THR A 208 12.36 -19.11 9.73
CA THR A 208 13.03 -19.86 8.66
C THR A 208 12.96 -19.06 7.35
N GLU A 209 13.80 -19.39 6.37
CA GLU A 209 13.83 -18.67 5.08
C GLU A 209 12.49 -18.69 4.30
N ASN A 210 11.62 -19.67 4.59
CA ASN A 210 10.29 -19.79 3.98
C ASN A 210 9.20 -19.00 4.74
N GLU A 211 9.54 -18.39 5.87
CA GLU A 211 8.65 -17.57 6.70
C GLU A 211 8.98 -16.07 6.58
N ILE A 212 10.00 -15.70 5.80
CA ILE A 212 10.45 -14.31 5.61
C ILE A 212 9.30 -13.41 5.17
N PHE A 213 8.44 -13.86 4.26
CA PHE A 213 7.27 -13.09 3.84
C PHE A 213 6.28 -12.84 4.97
N LEU A 214 6.08 -13.82 5.85
CA LEU A 214 5.20 -13.70 7.01
C LEU A 214 5.79 -12.73 8.05
N VAL A 215 7.10 -12.84 8.33
CA VAL A 215 7.84 -11.93 9.21
C VAL A 215 7.80 -10.49 8.70
N ASN A 216 8.11 -10.28 7.42
CA ASN A 216 8.09 -8.95 6.80
C ASN A 216 6.68 -8.33 6.80
N LYS A 217 5.64 -9.15 6.69
CA LYS A 217 4.25 -8.72 6.69
C LYS A 217 3.68 -8.51 8.10
N GLN A 218 4.40 -8.94 9.15
CA GLN A 218 3.97 -8.81 10.54
C GLN A 218 4.22 -7.40 11.10
N TYR A 219 5.15 -6.63 10.52
CA TYR A 219 5.61 -5.28 10.93
C TYR A 219 6.04 -5.16 12.41
N GLY A 220 7.09 -4.39 12.70
CA GLY A 220 7.88 -4.45 13.96
C GLY A 220 7.22 -4.01 15.28
N ARG A 221 5.90 -3.94 15.37
CA ARG A 221 5.15 -3.79 16.61
C ARG A 221 4.13 -4.91 16.62
N LEU A 222 4.16 -5.85 17.57
CA LEU A 222 3.05 -6.74 17.98
C LEU A 222 3.52 -8.00 18.75
N ASP A 223 4.43 -7.79 19.68
CA ASP A 223 4.46 -8.39 21.02
C ASP A 223 3.23 -8.00 21.89
N ILE A 224 2.19 -7.43 21.28
CA ILE A 224 0.89 -7.20 21.93
C ILE A 224 -0.01 -8.42 21.69
N GLU A 225 0.09 -9.38 22.62
CA GLU A 225 -1.03 -10.23 23.04
C GLU A 225 -1.85 -10.87 21.88
N GLY A 226 -1.22 -11.68 21.04
CA GLY A 226 -1.96 -12.53 20.09
C GLY A 226 -2.62 -11.80 18.91
N ARG A 227 -2.26 -10.54 18.62
CA ARG A 227 -2.81 -9.75 17.49
C ARG A 227 -1.98 -9.82 16.20
N GLY A 228 -1.09 -10.81 16.06
CA GLY A 228 -0.22 -11.01 14.89
C GLY A 228 -0.83 -11.85 13.75
N LEU A 229 -0.02 -12.08 12.70
CA LEU A 229 -0.30 -13.11 11.70
C LEU A 229 -0.18 -14.49 12.35
N THR A 230 -1.08 -15.42 12.00
CA THR A 230 -1.05 -16.78 12.50
C THR A 230 0.02 -17.56 11.74
N VAL A 231 0.97 -18.15 12.47
CA VAL A 231 1.96 -19.07 11.91
C VAL A 231 1.32 -20.46 11.81
N PRO A 232 1.30 -21.08 10.62
CA PRO A 232 0.76 -22.43 10.46
C PRO A 232 1.66 -23.45 11.16
N SER A 233 1.09 -24.58 11.61
CA SER A 233 1.92 -25.71 12.05
C SER A 233 2.62 -26.37 10.85
N PRO A 234 3.74 -27.09 11.05
CA PRO A 234 4.40 -27.85 10.00
C PRO A 234 3.49 -28.86 9.30
N GLU A 235 2.58 -29.49 10.06
CA GLU A 235 1.62 -30.47 9.56
C GLU A 235 0.60 -29.81 8.62
N LEU A 236 0.09 -28.64 9.00
CA LEU A 236 -0.82 -27.87 8.14
C LEU A 236 -0.11 -27.37 6.87
N LEU A 237 1.14 -26.91 7.00
CA LEU A 237 1.91 -26.44 5.85
C LEU A 237 2.13 -27.56 4.83
N GLN A 238 2.55 -28.75 5.28
CA GLN A 238 2.69 -29.92 4.41
C GLN A 238 1.37 -30.32 3.75
N ALA A 239 0.26 -30.26 4.49
CA ALA A 239 -1.06 -30.52 3.93
C ALA A 239 -1.41 -29.52 2.81
N VAL A 240 -1.18 -28.22 3.03
CA VAL A 240 -1.44 -27.17 2.03
C VAL A 240 -0.55 -27.31 0.80
N GLN A 241 0.72 -27.72 0.96
CA GLN A 241 1.62 -27.99 -0.18
C GLN A 241 1.09 -29.12 -1.06
N ARG A 242 0.71 -30.27 -0.47
CA ARG A 242 0.13 -31.39 -1.23
C ARG A 242 -1.19 -31.05 -1.88
N LEU A 243 -2.00 -30.21 -1.22
CA LEU A 243 -3.24 -29.68 -1.80
C LEU A 243 -2.96 -28.79 -3.01
N GLU A 244 -1.95 -27.93 -2.96
CA GLU A 244 -1.57 -27.07 -4.10
C GLU A 244 -1.06 -27.89 -5.28
N GLU A 245 -0.15 -28.84 -5.05
CA GLU A 245 0.37 -29.72 -6.11
C GLU A 245 -0.76 -30.45 -6.86
N SER A 246 -1.70 -31.02 -6.10
CA SER A 246 -2.84 -31.73 -6.68
C SER A 246 -3.86 -30.78 -7.34
N PHE A 247 -4.09 -29.59 -6.76
CA PHE A 247 -4.99 -28.59 -7.33
C PHE A 247 -4.47 -28.09 -8.68
N VAL A 248 -3.19 -27.70 -8.76
CA VAL A 248 -2.57 -27.22 -10.01
C VAL A 248 -2.61 -28.30 -11.09
N ALA A 249 -2.40 -29.58 -10.73
CA ALA A 249 -2.46 -30.67 -11.69
C ALA A 249 -3.88 -30.96 -12.24
N THR A 250 -4.95 -30.52 -11.56
CA THR A 250 -6.32 -30.96 -11.86
C THR A 250 -7.28 -29.81 -12.21
N ILE A 251 -6.93 -28.56 -11.93
CA ILE A 251 -7.86 -27.43 -12.08
C ILE A 251 -8.30 -27.18 -13.52
N ASP A 252 -7.39 -27.25 -14.49
CA ASP A 252 -7.69 -26.94 -15.91
C ASP A 252 -8.67 -27.92 -16.56
N SER A 253 -8.62 -29.19 -16.16
CA SER A 253 -9.57 -30.21 -16.60
C SER A 253 -10.88 -30.10 -15.84
N THR A 254 -10.82 -29.80 -14.54
CA THR A 254 -12.00 -29.74 -13.67
C THR A 254 -12.88 -28.52 -13.96
N LEU A 255 -12.31 -27.37 -14.33
CA LEU A 255 -13.05 -26.15 -14.67
C LEU A 255 -13.98 -26.30 -15.89
N ARG A 256 -13.75 -27.31 -16.73
CA ARG A 256 -14.56 -27.56 -17.94
C ARG A 256 -15.79 -28.43 -17.69
N GLY A 257 -15.90 -29.01 -16.49
CA GLY A 257 -17.01 -29.89 -16.10
C GLY A 257 -17.96 -29.25 -15.11
N ASP A 258 -19.05 -29.97 -14.82
CA ASP A 258 -20.02 -29.58 -13.80
C ASP A 258 -19.56 -29.98 -12.40
N SER A 259 -20.15 -29.35 -11.37
CA SER A 259 -19.87 -29.68 -9.96
C SER A 259 -18.39 -29.56 -9.57
N VAL A 260 -17.69 -28.56 -10.12
CA VAL A 260 -16.26 -28.27 -9.93
C VAL A 260 -15.80 -28.47 -8.48
N LYS A 261 -16.50 -27.87 -7.51
CA LYS A 261 -16.14 -27.98 -6.09
C LYS A 261 -16.18 -29.42 -5.57
N ALA A 262 -17.22 -30.18 -5.91
CA ALA A 262 -17.35 -31.56 -5.46
C ALA A 262 -16.28 -32.47 -6.09
N CYS A 263 -15.95 -32.24 -7.36
CA CYS A 263 -14.86 -32.92 -8.05
C CYS A 263 -13.51 -32.63 -7.36
N LEU A 264 -13.22 -31.35 -7.09
CA LEU A 264 -12.01 -30.96 -6.36
C LEU A 264 -11.94 -31.56 -4.97
N VAL A 265 -13.04 -31.58 -4.20
CA VAL A 265 -13.05 -32.24 -2.88
C VAL A 265 -12.70 -33.72 -3.02
N LYS A 266 -13.30 -34.44 -3.97
CA LYS A 266 -13.02 -35.87 -4.20
C LYS A 266 -11.55 -36.12 -4.56
N THR A 267 -10.96 -35.26 -5.40
CA THR A 267 -9.57 -35.38 -5.85
C THR A 267 -8.56 -34.99 -4.78
N LEU A 268 -8.87 -33.97 -3.98
CA LEU A 268 -7.97 -33.41 -2.96
C LEU A 268 -8.06 -34.15 -1.62
N HIS A 269 -9.17 -34.81 -1.31
CA HIS A 269 -9.33 -35.54 -0.05
C HIS A 269 -8.25 -36.62 0.22
N PRO A 270 -7.76 -37.42 -0.75
CA PRO A 270 -6.73 -38.42 -0.49
C PRO A 270 -5.29 -37.87 -0.38
N THR A 271 -5.03 -36.58 -0.62
CA THR A 271 -3.65 -36.06 -0.78
C THR A 271 -2.88 -35.93 0.54
N PHE A 272 -3.59 -35.82 1.66
CA PHE A 272 -2.99 -35.73 2.99
C PHE A 272 -3.89 -36.41 4.02
N GLU A 273 -3.30 -36.77 5.16
CA GLU A 273 -4.02 -37.37 6.27
C GLU A 273 -3.94 -36.48 7.50
N MET A 274 -5.10 -36.15 8.06
CA MET A 274 -5.23 -35.35 9.27
C MET A 274 -6.56 -35.69 9.92
N VAL A 275 -6.50 -36.30 11.10
CA VAL A 275 -7.69 -36.78 11.81
C VAL A 275 -7.79 -36.06 13.14
N CYS A 276 -9.02 -35.72 13.53
CA CYS A 276 -9.27 -35.16 14.85
C CYS A 276 -8.97 -36.22 15.92
N PRO A 277 -8.06 -35.96 16.88
CA PRO A 277 -7.71 -36.94 17.92
C PRO A 277 -8.91 -37.37 18.76
N GLU A 278 -9.87 -36.46 18.96
CA GLU A 278 -11.07 -36.70 19.77
C GLU A 278 -12.30 -37.06 18.93
N GLY A 279 -12.18 -37.12 17.60
CA GLY A 279 -13.33 -37.35 16.70
C GLY A 279 -14.41 -36.27 16.71
N LYS A 280 -14.18 -35.12 17.37
CA LYS A 280 -15.19 -34.06 17.57
C LYS A 280 -15.36 -33.11 16.39
N CYS A 281 -14.44 -33.10 15.42
CA CYS A 281 -14.53 -32.19 14.28
C CYS A 281 -13.99 -32.80 12.99
N ALA A 282 -14.51 -32.30 11.86
CA ALA A 282 -14.09 -32.71 10.52
C ALA A 282 -12.93 -31.83 10.01
N ILE A 283 -11.82 -31.79 10.75
CA ILE A 283 -10.66 -30.91 10.48
C ILE A 283 -10.19 -30.99 9.01
N LYS A 284 -10.03 -32.22 8.50
CA LYS A 284 -9.62 -32.48 7.11
C LYS A 284 -10.54 -31.82 6.10
N GLN A 285 -11.85 -32.03 6.26
CA GLN A 285 -12.86 -31.47 5.37
C GLN A 285 -12.85 -29.93 5.43
N PHE A 286 -12.72 -29.36 6.63
CA PHE A 286 -12.66 -27.90 6.80
C PHE A 286 -11.44 -27.27 6.12
N ILE A 287 -10.28 -27.93 6.17
CA ILE A 287 -9.06 -27.49 5.48
C ILE A 287 -9.29 -27.52 3.97
N ILE A 288 -9.76 -28.65 3.42
CA ILE A 288 -10.01 -28.83 1.99
C ILE A 288 -11.00 -27.78 1.48
N ASP A 289 -12.13 -27.61 2.15
CA ASP A 289 -13.15 -26.64 1.74
C ASP A 289 -12.61 -25.21 1.74
N LYS A 290 -11.83 -24.85 2.78
CA LYS A 290 -11.28 -23.49 2.87
C LYS A 290 -10.23 -23.24 1.81
N PHE A 291 -9.35 -24.21 1.57
CA PHE A 291 -8.32 -24.16 0.54
C PHE A 291 -8.95 -24.03 -0.86
N ILE A 292 -9.91 -24.89 -1.21
CA ILE A 292 -10.60 -24.86 -2.51
C ILE A 292 -11.25 -23.49 -2.75
N ASN A 293 -11.94 -22.93 -1.75
CA ASN A 293 -12.58 -21.63 -1.91
C ASN A 293 -11.57 -20.51 -2.18
N ILE A 294 -10.40 -20.53 -1.53
CA ILE A 294 -9.34 -19.54 -1.74
C ILE A 294 -8.76 -19.69 -3.15
N ARG A 295 -8.41 -20.92 -3.55
CA ARG A 295 -7.76 -21.18 -4.84
C ARG A 295 -8.71 -21.00 -6.02
N LEU A 296 -9.94 -21.51 -5.96
CA LEU A 296 -10.94 -21.26 -7.00
C LEU A 296 -11.21 -19.77 -7.20
N HIS A 297 -11.37 -19.01 -6.12
CA HIS A 297 -11.57 -17.57 -6.24
C HIS A 297 -10.36 -16.88 -6.88
N SER A 298 -9.14 -17.27 -6.49
CA SER A 298 -7.91 -16.75 -7.11
C SER A 298 -7.85 -17.09 -8.60
N THR A 299 -8.01 -18.36 -8.96
CA THR A 299 -7.96 -18.82 -10.36
C THR A 299 -9.03 -18.14 -11.22
N LEU A 300 -10.27 -18.02 -10.74
CA LEU A 300 -11.33 -17.33 -11.47
C LEU A 300 -11.05 -15.84 -11.62
N LYS A 301 -10.46 -15.21 -10.60
CA LYS A 301 -10.03 -13.81 -10.68
C LYS A 301 -8.97 -13.62 -11.75
N ASP A 302 -7.95 -14.49 -11.79
CA ASP A 302 -6.87 -14.44 -12.79
C ASP A 302 -7.42 -14.64 -14.21
N ILE A 303 -8.35 -15.60 -14.38
CA ILE A 303 -9.07 -15.84 -15.64
C ILE A 303 -9.88 -14.60 -16.04
N ASN A 304 -10.63 -13.99 -15.11
CA ASN A 304 -11.46 -12.81 -15.40
C ASN A 304 -10.61 -11.58 -15.74
N GLU A 305 -9.46 -11.40 -15.09
CA GLU A 305 -8.49 -10.37 -15.45
C GLU A 305 -7.95 -10.59 -16.86
N SER A 306 -7.71 -11.84 -17.27
CA SER A 306 -7.28 -12.17 -18.64
C SER A 306 -8.34 -11.81 -19.70
N PHE A 307 -9.63 -11.88 -19.37
CA PHE A 307 -10.72 -11.46 -20.25
C PHE A 307 -10.87 -9.93 -20.30
N THR A 308 -10.69 -9.26 -19.16
CA THR A 308 -10.77 -7.79 -19.03
C THR A 308 -9.63 -7.09 -19.78
N GLN A 309 -8.46 -7.74 -19.89
CA GLN A 309 -7.31 -7.23 -20.64
C GLN A 309 -7.45 -7.33 -22.18
N LYS A 310 -8.45 -8.04 -22.72
CA LYS A 310 -8.64 -8.15 -24.18
C LYS A 310 -9.13 -6.87 -24.87
N GLY A 311 -9.32 -5.77 -24.14
CA GLY A 311 -9.73 -4.47 -24.69
C GLY A 311 -8.91 -3.25 -24.26
N LEU A 312 -7.90 -3.38 -23.40
CA LEU A 312 -7.15 -2.22 -22.88
C LEU A 312 -5.64 -2.48 -22.87
N LYS A 313 -4.92 -1.51 -23.44
CA LYS A 313 -3.46 -1.45 -23.66
C LYS A 313 -2.64 -2.10 -22.55
N ARG A 314 -1.67 -2.95 -22.96
CA ARG A 314 -0.64 -3.62 -22.14
C ARG A 314 -0.25 -2.80 -20.89
N ASN A 315 -0.57 -3.36 -19.72
CA ASN A 315 -0.25 -2.79 -18.42
C ASN A 315 1.24 -3.04 -18.12
N LYS A 316 2.11 -2.04 -18.32
CA LYS A 316 3.58 -2.12 -18.14
C LYS A 316 4.04 -2.27 -16.66
N LYS A 317 3.19 -2.76 -15.74
CA LYS A 317 3.49 -2.86 -14.30
C LYS A 317 4.00 -4.23 -13.82
N VAL A 318 4.14 -5.23 -14.70
CA VAL A 318 4.68 -6.57 -14.33
C VAL A 318 6.22 -6.64 -14.41
N MET A 319 6.90 -5.64 -14.99
CA MET A 319 8.37 -5.63 -15.14
C MET A 319 9.10 -4.98 -13.95
N LYS A 320 8.80 -5.38 -12.70
CA LYS A 320 9.50 -4.81 -11.53
C LYS A 320 9.89 -5.80 -10.42
N PHE A 321 10.04 -7.08 -10.74
CA PHE A 321 10.65 -8.06 -9.83
C PHE A 321 11.56 -9.04 -10.59
N CYS A 322 12.74 -8.59 -10.99
CA CYS A 322 13.93 -9.41 -11.23
C CYS A 322 15.17 -8.52 -11.08
N CYS A 323 15.70 -8.44 -9.86
CA CYS A 323 17.10 -8.18 -9.56
C CYS A 323 17.41 -9.03 -8.32
N GLU A 324 17.98 -10.22 -8.52
CA GLU A 324 19.43 -10.42 -8.58
C GLU A 324 19.74 -11.41 -9.71
#